data_AF-A0A0M4LXN1-F1
#
_entry.id   AF-A0A0M4LXN1-F1
#
_cell.length_a   1.000
_cell.length_b   1.000
_cell.length_c   1.000
_cell.angle_alpha   90.00
_cell.angle_beta   90.00
_cell.angle_gamma   90.00
#
_symmetry.space_group_name_H-M   'P 1'
#
loop_
_entity.id
_entity.type
_entity.pdbx_description
1 polymer ?
#
loop_
_entity_poly.entity_id
_entity_poly.type
_entity_poly.pdbx_seq_one_letter_code
_entity_poly.pdbx_strand_id
1 'polypeptide(L)'
;MDNFGSHSDNHSEQPGLFPDRSIPDEQTGYRGPTACQIAGITYRQLDYWARTGLVEPSIRGAKGSGSQRLYSFKDILTLKIVKRLLDTGISLQNIRIAVEHLRNRGVSELSNTTLVSDGTSVYECTSPEEMFDLIQDGQGVFGIAVSGTMKELTGSITHFPAERIENSSVTAVPLVDELADMRRRRARRIG
;
A
#
# COMPACT_ATOMS: atom_id res chain seq x y z
N MET A 1 -19.23 -54.63 11.97
CA MET A 1 -18.30 -53.97 12.92
C MET A 1 -17.34 -53.23 12.02
N ASP A 2 -17.73 -52.02 11.66
CA ASP A 2 -17.22 -51.34 10.47
C ASP A 2 -16.33 -50.21 10.96
N ASN A 3 -15.02 -50.36 10.76
CA ASN A 3 -14.02 -49.43 11.24
C ASN A 3 -13.69 -48.44 10.11
N PHE A 4 -14.39 -47.31 10.08
CA PHE A 4 -14.06 -46.17 9.21
C PHE A 4 -12.87 -45.40 9.80
N GLY A 5 -11.68 -45.75 9.33
CA GLY A 5 -10.44 -45.01 9.58
C GLY A 5 -10.39 -43.72 8.75
N SER A 6 -10.38 -42.60 9.47
CA SER A 6 -10.26 -41.21 9.04
C SER A 6 -9.16 -40.94 8.00
N HIS A 7 -9.54 -40.42 6.83
CA HIS A 7 -8.65 -39.67 5.95
C HIS A 7 -8.57 -38.23 6.44
N SER A 8 -7.48 -37.89 7.12
CA SER A 8 -7.07 -36.52 7.37
C SER A 8 -6.50 -35.93 6.07
N ASP A 9 -7.35 -35.24 5.32
CA ASP A 9 -6.93 -34.42 4.19
C ASP A 9 -6.20 -33.17 4.70
N ASN A 10 -4.87 -33.26 4.59
CA ASN A 10 -3.94 -32.18 4.84
C ASN A 10 -4.02 -31.24 3.63
N HIS A 11 -4.86 -30.21 3.69
CA HIS A 11 -4.89 -29.13 2.71
C HIS A 11 -3.56 -28.35 2.77
N SER A 12 -2.58 -28.85 2.03
CA SER A 12 -1.38 -28.10 1.70
C SER A 12 -1.77 -27.01 0.71
N GLU A 13 -1.75 -25.76 1.18
CA GLU A 13 -1.80 -24.59 0.32
C GLU A 13 -0.55 -24.61 -0.58
N GLN A 14 -0.70 -25.12 -1.80
CA GLN A 14 0.32 -24.93 -2.83
C GLN A 14 0.28 -23.46 -3.26
N PRO A 15 1.37 -22.69 -3.11
CA PRO A 15 1.44 -21.36 -3.67
C PRO A 15 1.32 -21.49 -5.19
N GLY A 16 0.35 -20.78 -5.77
CA GLY A 16 0.01 -20.85 -7.19
C GLY A 16 1.25 -20.78 -8.08
N LEU A 17 1.36 -21.74 -9.01
CA LEU A 17 2.52 -21.98 -9.89
C LEU A 17 2.84 -20.80 -10.83
N PHE A 18 1.96 -19.80 -10.91
CA PHE A 18 2.19 -18.54 -11.57
C PHE A 18 1.82 -17.43 -10.60
N PRO A 19 2.77 -16.61 -10.10
CA PRO A 19 2.38 -15.37 -9.46
C PRO A 19 1.54 -14.60 -10.50
N ASP A 20 0.41 -14.04 -10.06
CA ASP A 20 -0.37 -13.15 -10.91
C ASP A 20 0.52 -11.94 -11.26
N ARG A 21 1.25 -12.05 -12.38
CA ARG A 21 2.24 -11.06 -12.86
C ARG A 21 1.61 -9.68 -13.14
N SER A 22 0.29 -9.57 -13.04
CA SER A 22 -0.41 -8.30 -13.13
C SER A 22 -0.20 -7.42 -11.89
N ILE A 23 0.05 -8.01 -10.72
CA ILE A 23 0.33 -7.25 -9.48
C ILE A 23 1.84 -7.06 -9.35
N PRO A 24 2.33 -5.80 -9.23
CA PRO A 24 3.75 -5.54 -9.00
C PRO A 24 4.27 -6.25 -7.75
N ASP A 25 5.46 -6.86 -7.89
CA ASP A 25 6.22 -7.51 -6.82
C ASP A 25 6.45 -6.53 -5.64
N GLU A 26 6.50 -7.04 -4.40
CA GLU A 26 6.67 -6.28 -3.16
C GLU A 26 7.97 -5.46 -3.11
N GLN A 27 8.89 -5.68 -4.05
CA GLN A 27 10.15 -4.93 -4.21
C GLN A 27 10.02 -3.71 -5.15
N THR A 28 8.82 -3.47 -5.68
CA THR A 28 8.54 -2.37 -6.62
C THR A 28 7.93 -1.18 -5.87
N GLY A 29 8.57 -0.02 -5.99
CA GLY A 29 8.17 1.21 -5.33
C GLY A 29 7.90 2.35 -6.31
N TYR A 30 6.97 3.22 -5.93
CA TYR A 30 6.57 4.40 -6.69
C TYR A 30 6.86 5.66 -5.89
N ARG A 31 7.43 6.66 -6.55
CA ARG A 31 7.75 7.95 -5.93
C ARG A 31 6.48 8.71 -5.57
N GLY A 32 6.58 9.60 -4.58
CA GLY A 32 5.47 10.44 -4.13
C GLY A 32 4.67 11.13 -5.26
N PRO A 33 5.30 11.81 -6.22
CA PRO A 33 4.58 12.43 -7.35
C PRO A 33 3.78 11.41 -8.18
N THR A 34 4.37 10.25 -8.46
CA THR A 34 3.72 9.15 -9.17
C THR A 34 2.54 8.60 -8.38
N ALA A 35 2.72 8.34 -7.09
CA ALA A 35 1.65 7.89 -6.19
C ALA A 35 0.50 8.90 -6.12
N CYS A 36 0.79 10.21 -6.07
CA CYS A 36 -0.22 11.27 -6.11
C CYS A 36 -1.04 11.22 -7.40
N GLN A 37 -0.36 11.10 -8.54
CA GLN A 37 -1.01 11.08 -9.85
C GLN A 37 -1.91 9.85 -10.00
N ILE A 38 -1.44 8.66 -9.61
CA ILE A 38 -2.22 7.42 -9.72
C ILE A 38 -3.41 7.41 -8.76
N ALA A 39 -3.21 7.85 -7.51
CA ALA A 39 -4.27 7.89 -6.50
C ALA A 39 -5.25 9.07 -6.70
N GLY A 40 -4.91 10.05 -7.54
CA GLY A 40 -5.72 11.26 -7.74
C GLY A 40 -5.75 12.18 -6.52
N ILE A 41 -4.64 12.28 -5.78
CA ILE A 41 -4.49 13.11 -4.58
C ILE A 41 -3.42 14.18 -4.76
N THR A 42 -3.48 15.23 -3.96
CA THR A 42 -2.44 16.26 -3.92
C THR A 42 -1.22 15.79 -3.12
N TYR A 43 -0.06 16.38 -3.42
CA TYR A 43 1.16 16.12 -2.64
C TYR A 43 0.98 16.48 -1.15
N ARG A 44 0.20 17.52 -0.86
CA ARG A 44 -0.11 17.93 0.52
C ARG A 44 -0.94 16.87 1.26
N GLN A 45 -1.92 16.26 0.59
CA GLN A 45 -2.69 15.15 1.16
C GLN A 45 -1.77 13.95 1.44
N LEU A 46 -0.93 13.58 0.47
CA LEU A 46 0.03 12.49 0.64
C LEU A 46 0.97 12.75 1.83
N ASP A 47 1.56 13.95 1.92
CA ASP A 47 2.49 14.27 3.01
C ASP A 47 1.78 14.31 4.37
N TYR A 48 0.58 14.89 4.43
CA TYR A 48 -0.22 14.92 5.66
C TYR A 48 -0.58 13.50 6.13
N TRP A 49 -1.02 12.62 5.22
CA TRP A 49 -1.37 11.24 5.55
C TRP A 49 -0.17 10.41 5.97
N ALA A 50 1.00 10.61 5.34
CA ALA A 50 2.24 9.97 5.77
C ALA A 50 2.70 10.46 7.14
N ARG A 51 2.65 11.78 7.39
CA ARG A 51 3.07 12.36 8.67
C ARG A 51 2.14 12.01 9.83
N THR A 52 0.87 11.74 9.56
CA THR A 52 -0.13 11.37 10.56
C THR A 52 -0.35 9.85 10.66
N GLY A 53 0.46 9.06 9.97
CA GLY A 53 0.40 7.60 9.97
C GLY A 53 -0.86 7.01 9.34
N LEU A 54 -1.65 7.79 8.60
CA LEU A 54 -2.82 7.28 7.89
C LEU A 54 -2.42 6.37 6.74
N VAL A 55 -1.45 6.79 5.91
CA VAL A 55 -0.83 5.93 4.90
C VAL A 55 0.64 6.29 4.80
N GLU A 56 1.50 5.35 5.19
CA GLU A 56 2.95 5.50 5.16
C GLU A 56 3.55 4.73 3.97
N PRO A 57 4.68 5.17 3.42
CA PRO A 57 5.41 4.41 2.42
C PRO A 57 5.95 3.11 3.01
N SER A 58 5.54 1.95 2.49
CA SER A 58 5.98 0.63 2.95
C SER A 58 7.29 0.17 2.33
N ILE A 59 7.64 0.64 1.13
CA ILE A 59 8.87 0.24 0.41
C ILE A 59 10.08 0.98 0.94
N ARG A 60 9.97 2.30 1.09
CA ARG A 60 11.04 3.14 1.64
C ARG A 60 10.48 4.38 2.31
N GLY A 61 10.71 4.52 3.61
CA GLY A 61 10.44 5.74 4.37
C GLY A 61 11.42 6.86 4.07
N ALA A 62 11.15 8.05 4.61
CA ALA A 62 12.11 9.15 4.59
C ALA A 62 13.18 8.94 5.68
N LYS A 63 14.45 8.91 5.30
CA LYS A 63 15.63 8.90 6.19
C LYS A 63 16.50 10.11 5.87
N GLY A 64 16.16 11.27 6.43
CA GLY A 64 16.93 12.52 6.26
C GLY A 64 16.66 13.29 4.96
N SER A 65 17.39 14.39 4.78
CA SER A 65 17.29 15.26 3.60
C SER A 65 17.73 14.51 2.33
N GLY A 66 16.92 14.58 1.27
CA GLY A 66 17.20 13.94 -0.02
C GLY A 66 16.72 12.48 -0.16
N SER A 67 16.30 11.84 0.93
CA SER A 67 15.70 10.50 0.86
C SER A 67 14.33 10.54 0.18
N GLN A 68 14.09 9.61 -0.73
CA GLN A 68 12.86 9.54 -1.50
C GLN A 68 11.96 8.45 -0.94
N ARG A 69 10.73 8.85 -0.60
CA ARG A 69 9.68 7.91 -0.19
C ARG A 69 9.27 7.06 -1.39
N LEU A 70 9.25 5.74 -1.20
CA LEU A 70 8.75 4.78 -2.17
C LEU A 70 7.51 4.10 -1.59
N TYR A 71 6.43 4.16 -2.35
CA TYR A 71 5.14 3.59 -2.02
C TYR A 71 4.92 2.29 -2.79
N SER A 72 4.44 1.25 -2.14
CA SER A 72 4.10 -0.02 -2.81
C SER A 72 2.81 0.10 -3.62
N PHE A 73 2.49 -0.93 -4.41
CA PHE A 73 1.17 -1.07 -5.02
C PHE A 73 0.05 -1.01 -3.97
N LYS A 74 0.23 -1.70 -2.83
CA LYS A 74 -0.74 -1.74 -1.73
C LYS A 74 -0.91 -0.38 -1.07
N ASP A 75 0.15 0.41 -0.94
CA ASP A 75 0.05 1.77 -0.42
C ASP A 75 -0.81 2.63 -1.34
N ILE A 76 -0.57 2.57 -2.66
CA ILE A 76 -1.34 3.33 -3.64
C ILE A 76 -2.81 2.91 -3.67
N LEU A 77 -3.09 1.61 -3.59
CA LEU A 77 -4.46 1.10 -3.44
C LEU A 77 -5.13 1.71 -2.20
N THR A 78 -4.43 1.70 -1.07
CA THR A 78 -4.92 2.28 0.18
C THR A 78 -5.16 3.78 0.05
N LEU A 79 -4.23 4.54 -0.57
CA LEU A 79 -4.41 5.98 -0.85
C LEU A 79 -5.68 6.25 -1.67
N LYS A 80 -5.93 5.42 -2.69
CA LYS A 80 -7.09 5.55 -3.58
C LYS A 80 -8.41 5.27 -2.84
N ILE A 81 -8.42 4.28 -1.95
CA ILE A 81 -9.58 3.98 -1.10
C ILE A 81 -9.82 5.09 -0.08
N VAL A 82 -8.77 5.56 0.61
CA VAL A 82 -8.83 6.69 1.55
C VAL A 82 -9.42 7.93 0.87
N LYS A 83 -8.97 8.25 -0.35
CA LYS A 83 -9.54 9.33 -1.14
C LYS A 83 -11.04 9.12 -1.39
N ARG A 84 -11.44 7.93 -1.88
CA ARG A 84 -12.86 7.64 -2.17
C ARG A 84 -13.75 7.77 -0.95
N LEU A 85 -13.28 7.31 0.21
CA LEU A 85 -14.02 7.46 1.47
C LEU A 85 -14.11 8.93 1.92
N LEU A 86 -13.05 9.72 1.75
CA LEU A 86 -13.09 11.16 2.05
C LEU A 86 -14.01 11.92 1.10
N ASP A 87 -13.99 11.60 -0.19
CA ASP A 87 -14.80 12.26 -1.22
C ASP A 87 -16.31 12.02 -0.99
N THR A 88 -16.70 10.97 -0.25
CA THR A 88 -18.09 10.72 0.19
C THR A 88 -18.44 11.32 1.55
N GLY A 89 -17.51 12.00 2.21
CA GLY A 89 -17.74 12.67 3.49
C GLY A 89 -17.57 11.76 4.72
N ILE A 90 -17.01 10.56 4.57
CA ILE A 90 -16.73 9.68 5.71
C ILE A 90 -15.65 10.31 6.59
N SER A 91 -15.87 10.27 7.90
CA SER A 91 -14.96 10.90 8.87
C SER A 91 -13.56 10.27 8.85
N LEU A 92 -12.53 11.08 9.11
CA LEU A 92 -11.14 10.59 9.18
C LEU A 92 -10.96 9.46 10.21
N GLN A 93 -11.75 9.48 11.30
CA GLN A 93 -11.73 8.44 12.33
C GLN A 93 -12.17 7.09 11.74
N ASN A 94 -13.28 7.05 11.01
CA ASN A 94 -13.79 5.83 10.38
C ASN A 94 -12.88 5.35 9.26
N ILE A 95 -12.27 6.28 8.54
CA ILE A 95 -11.28 5.94 7.51
C ILE A 95 -10.06 5.25 8.11
N ARG A 96 -9.61 5.64 9.32
CA ARG A 96 -8.52 4.93 10.00
C ARG A 96 -8.87 3.48 10.29
N ILE A 97 -10.11 3.21 10.70
CA ILE A 97 -10.62 1.84 10.91
C ILE A 97 -10.56 1.07 9.58
N ALA A 98 -11.10 1.66 8.51
CA ALA A 98 -11.07 1.07 7.17
C ALA A 98 -9.65 0.73 6.69
N VAL A 99 -8.69 1.65 6.89
CA VAL A 99 -7.30 1.44 6.51
C VAL A 99 -6.66 0.31 7.30
N GLU A 100 -6.98 0.16 8.59
CA GLU A 100 -6.46 -0.92 9.41
C GLU A 100 -6.90 -2.30 8.88
N HIS A 101 -8.16 -2.43 8.45
CA HIS A 101 -8.64 -3.64 7.77
C HIS A 101 -7.84 -3.97 6.50
N LEU A 102 -7.47 -2.96 5.71
CA LEU A 102 -6.68 -3.15 4.48
C LEU A 102 -5.23 -3.53 4.76
N ARG A 103 -4.63 -2.99 5.85
CA ARG A 103 -3.23 -3.23 6.20
C ARG A 103 -2.96 -4.67 6.62
N ASN A 104 -3.89 -5.27 7.35
CA ASN A 104 -3.72 -6.61 7.93
C ASN A 104 -3.87 -7.75 6.92
N ARG A 105 -4.20 -7.46 5.64
CA ARG A 105 -4.47 -8.46 4.61
C ARG A 105 -3.43 -8.51 3.50
N GLY A 106 -3.18 -9.69 2.95
CA GLY A 106 -2.42 -9.84 1.71
C GLY A 106 -3.16 -9.21 0.51
N VAL A 107 -2.44 -8.87 -0.56
CA VAL A 107 -3.08 -8.28 -1.76
C VAL A 107 -4.09 -9.25 -2.38
N SER A 108 -3.84 -10.56 -2.34
CA SER A 108 -4.78 -11.59 -2.81
C SER A 108 -6.10 -11.58 -2.04
N GLU A 109 -6.06 -11.45 -0.72
CA GLU A 109 -7.25 -11.44 0.15
C GLU A 109 -8.15 -10.23 -0.11
N LEU A 110 -7.55 -9.07 -0.41
CA LEU A 110 -8.27 -7.83 -0.71
C LEU A 110 -9.17 -7.92 -1.96
N SER A 111 -8.99 -8.94 -2.81
CA SER A 111 -9.82 -9.12 -4.00
C SER A 111 -11.28 -9.48 -3.69
N ASN A 112 -11.57 -10.06 -2.52
CA ASN A 112 -12.93 -10.42 -2.13
C ASN A 112 -13.55 -9.47 -1.10
N THR A 113 -12.87 -8.35 -0.80
CA THR A 113 -13.32 -7.38 0.20
C THR A 113 -14.16 -6.27 -0.43
N THR A 114 -15.28 -5.95 0.20
CA THR A 114 -16.04 -4.72 -0.03
C THR A 114 -16.08 -3.92 1.26
N LEU A 115 -15.65 -2.66 1.23
CA LEU A 115 -15.82 -1.74 2.35
C LEU A 115 -17.18 -1.07 2.23
N VAL A 116 -18.01 -1.18 3.26
CA VAL A 116 -19.36 -0.59 3.31
C VAL A 116 -19.42 0.44 4.44
N SER A 117 -20.01 1.60 4.20
CA SER A 117 -20.17 2.64 5.22
C SER A 117 -21.58 3.22 5.22
N ASP A 118 -22.13 3.42 6.42
CA ASP A 118 -23.39 4.15 6.66
C ASP A 118 -23.13 5.65 6.98
N GLY A 119 -21.89 6.12 6.84
CA GLY A 119 -21.44 7.47 7.19
C GLY A 119 -20.93 7.61 8.64
N THR A 120 -21.35 6.74 9.55
CA THR A 120 -20.96 6.73 10.97
C THR A 120 -20.01 5.61 11.33
N SER A 121 -20.03 4.51 10.58
CA SER A 121 -19.19 3.33 10.74
C SER A 121 -18.71 2.84 9.36
N VAL A 122 -17.63 2.05 9.35
CA VAL A 122 -17.16 1.35 8.16
C VAL A 122 -17.02 -0.12 8.51
N TYR A 123 -17.58 -0.96 7.66
CA TYR A 123 -17.62 -2.41 7.76
C TYR A 123 -16.87 -3.02 6.59
N GLU A 124 -16.25 -4.16 6.83
CA GLU A 124 -15.81 -5.04 5.78
C GLU A 124 -16.91 -6.09 5.55
N CYS A 125 -17.37 -6.20 4.31
CA CYS A 125 -18.27 -7.25 3.86
C CYS A 125 -17.51 -8.14 2.88
N THR A 126 -17.61 -9.44 3.10
CA THR A 126 -17.04 -10.48 2.22
C THR A 126 -18.12 -11.25 1.47
N SER A 127 -19.39 -11.03 1.80
CA SER A 127 -20.54 -11.59 1.10
C SER A 127 -21.66 -10.57 0.86
N PRO A 128 -22.53 -10.80 -0.14
CA PRO A 128 -23.70 -9.96 -0.38
C PRO A 128 -24.72 -9.97 0.79
N GLU A 129 -24.81 -11.07 1.53
CA GLU A 129 -25.73 -11.20 2.67
C GLU A 129 -25.35 -10.26 3.82
N GLU A 130 -24.06 -10.18 4.18
CA GLU A 130 -23.56 -9.22 5.18
C GLU A 130 -23.87 -7.77 4.79
N MET A 131 -23.83 -7.46 3.49
CA MET A 131 -24.20 -6.14 2.99
C MET A 131 -25.71 -5.89 3.04
N PHE A 132 -26.53 -6.92 2.81
CA PHE A 132 -27.99 -6.81 2.86
C PHE A 132 -28.49 -6.48 4.27
N ASP A 133 -27.91 -7.10 5.29
CA ASP A 133 -28.25 -6.85 6.69
C ASP A 133 -28.05 -5.38 7.08
N LEU A 134 -27.01 -4.72 6.54
CA LEU A 134 -26.74 -3.29 6.79
C LEU A 134 -27.78 -2.36 6.13
N ILE A 135 -28.40 -2.79 5.03
CA ILE A 135 -29.37 -1.98 4.27
C ILE A 135 -30.79 -2.20 4.80
N GLN A 136 -31.06 -3.36 5.38
CA GLN A 136 -32.41 -3.78 5.78
C GLN A 136 -33.07 -2.81 6.78
N ASP A 137 -32.28 -2.10 7.58
CA ASP A 137 -32.75 -1.08 8.54
C ASP A 137 -33.16 0.26 7.87
N GLY A 138 -33.21 0.32 6.54
CA GLY A 138 -33.59 1.52 5.78
C GLY A 138 -32.49 2.59 5.71
N GLN A 139 -31.26 2.22 6.08
CA GLN A 139 -30.09 3.09 6.03
C GLN A 139 -29.47 3.09 4.62
N GLY A 140 -29.09 4.28 4.15
CA GLY A 140 -28.32 4.41 2.91
C GLY A 140 -26.86 4.07 3.17
N VAL A 141 -26.31 3.10 2.43
CA VAL A 141 -24.91 2.70 2.55
C VAL A 141 -24.12 3.04 1.30
N PHE A 142 -22.84 3.34 1.49
CA PHE A 142 -21.87 3.52 0.42
C PHE A 142 -20.87 2.36 0.43
N GLY A 143 -20.79 1.63 -0.69
CA GLY A 143 -19.88 0.50 -0.85
C GLY A 143 -18.72 0.81 -1.79
N ILE A 144 -17.50 0.41 -1.40
CA ILE A 144 -16.31 0.36 -2.25
C ILE A 144 -15.87 -1.10 -2.38
N ALA A 145 -16.06 -1.67 -3.57
CA ALA A 145 -15.44 -2.94 -3.92
C ALA A 145 -13.93 -2.76 -4.08
N VAL A 146 -13.15 -3.45 -3.25
CA VAL A 146 -11.68 -3.34 -3.27
C VAL A 146 -11.11 -4.00 -4.53
N SER A 147 -11.66 -5.14 -4.98
CA SER A 147 -11.29 -5.76 -6.26
C SER A 147 -11.44 -4.85 -7.47
N GLY A 148 -12.55 -4.12 -7.55
CA GLY A 148 -12.77 -3.17 -8.65
C GLY A 148 -11.69 -2.09 -8.66
N THR A 149 -11.39 -1.53 -7.48
CA THR A 149 -10.34 -0.51 -7.31
C THR A 149 -8.95 -1.06 -7.64
N MET A 150 -8.67 -2.31 -7.24
CA MET A 150 -7.43 -3.01 -7.53
C MET A 150 -7.25 -3.26 -9.04
N LYS A 151 -8.28 -3.79 -9.72
CA LYS A 151 -8.24 -4.05 -11.16
C LYS A 151 -7.99 -2.76 -11.95
N GLU A 152 -8.65 -1.67 -11.56
CA GLU A 152 -8.42 -0.34 -12.14
C GLU A 152 -6.99 0.13 -11.89
N LEU A 153 -6.48 -0.05 -10.66
CA LEU A 153 -5.11 0.32 -10.32
C LEU A 153 -4.10 -0.47 -11.16
N THR A 154 -4.22 -1.80 -11.21
CA THR A 154 -3.37 -2.69 -12.01
C THR A 154 -3.31 -2.26 -13.48
N GLY A 155 -4.45 -1.87 -14.07
CA GLY A 155 -4.49 -1.39 -15.46
C GLY A 155 -3.79 -0.04 -15.67
N SER A 156 -3.84 0.85 -14.69
CA SER A 156 -3.24 2.19 -14.79
C SER A 156 -1.75 2.21 -14.44
N ILE A 157 -1.32 1.41 -13.46
CA ILE A 157 -0.03 1.56 -12.80
C ILE A 157 1.17 1.19 -13.69
N THR A 158 0.94 0.33 -14.69
CA THR A 158 1.93 -0.10 -15.68
C THR A 158 2.45 1.03 -16.56
N HIS A 159 1.72 2.15 -16.65
CA HIS A 159 2.10 3.32 -17.45
C HIS A 159 3.02 4.28 -16.69
N PHE A 160 3.34 3.99 -15.44
CA PHE A 160 4.09 4.89 -14.56
C PHE A 160 5.49 4.37 -14.26
N PRO A 161 6.47 5.28 -14.08
CA PRO A 161 7.82 4.87 -13.72
C PRO A 161 7.82 4.22 -12.33
N ALA A 162 8.33 3.00 -12.27
CA ALA A 162 8.48 2.21 -11.05
C ALA A 162 9.97 2.02 -10.73
N GLU A 163 10.31 2.02 -9.45
CA GLU A 163 11.66 1.75 -8.97
C GLU A 163 11.69 0.38 -8.32
N ARG A 164 12.52 -0.50 -8.85
CA ARG A 164 12.80 -1.76 -8.18
C ARG A 164 13.91 -1.53 -7.16
N ILE A 165 13.67 -1.92 -5.92
CA ILE A 165 14.76 -2.01 -4.95
C ILE A 165 15.52 -3.29 -5.31
N GLU A 166 16.64 -3.16 -6.01
CA GLU A 166 17.66 -4.20 -5.96
C GLU A 166 18.09 -4.30 -4.50
N ASN A 167 18.07 -5.49 -3.93
CA ASN A 167 18.69 -5.78 -2.64
C ASN A 167 20.21 -5.58 -2.78
N SER A 168 20.67 -4.34 -2.89
CA SER A 168 22.06 -3.99 -2.70
C SER A 168 22.34 -4.24 -1.23
N SER A 169 22.90 -5.41 -0.94
CA SER A 169 23.75 -5.60 0.22
C SER A 169 24.62 -4.36 0.34
N VAL A 170 24.51 -3.70 1.49
CA VAL A 170 25.19 -2.45 1.80
C VAL A 170 26.70 -2.69 1.65
N THR A 171 27.26 -2.39 0.47
CA THR A 171 28.67 -2.05 0.39
C THR A 171 28.72 -0.64 0.93
N ALA A 172 29.05 -0.51 2.22
CA ALA A 172 29.47 0.75 2.79
C ALA A 172 30.64 1.26 1.95
N VAL A 173 30.37 2.13 0.98
CA VAL A 173 31.40 2.93 0.34
C VAL A 173 31.94 3.82 1.46
N PRO A 174 33.21 3.70 1.87
CA PRO A 174 33.77 4.63 2.83
C PRO A 174 33.63 6.03 2.22
N LEU A 175 33.00 6.95 2.94
CA LEU A 175 32.98 8.36 2.59
C LEU A 175 34.42 8.87 2.67
N VAL A 176 35.18 8.71 1.58
CA VAL A 176 36.48 9.37 1.47
C VAL A 176 36.17 10.85 1.31
N ASP A 177 36.46 11.61 2.35
CA ASP A 177 36.33 13.06 2.37
C ASP A 177 37.37 13.69 1.44
N GLU A 178 37.09 13.67 0.14
CA GLU A 178 37.94 14.25 -0.90
C GLU A 178 38.16 15.76 -0.70
N LEU A 179 37.24 16.45 0.00
CA LEU A 179 37.36 17.88 0.30
C LEU A 179 38.38 18.16 1.41
N ALA A 180 38.52 17.27 2.40
CA ALA A 180 39.57 17.37 3.42
C ALA A 180 40.97 17.17 2.83
N ASP A 181 41.13 16.23 1.88
CA ASP A 181 42.41 16.01 1.21
C ASP A 181 42.79 17.17 0.27
N MET A 182 41.82 17.79 -0.39
CA MET A 182 42.07 18.97 -1.22
C MET A 182 42.51 20.19 -0.39
N ARG A 183 41.98 20.37 0.83
CA ARG A 183 42.41 21.41 1.78
C ARG A 183 43.86 21.21 2.24
N ARG A 184 44.25 19.97 2.55
CA ARG A 184 45.63 19.65 2.97
C ARG A 184 46.66 19.86 1.85
N ARG A 185 46.29 19.56 0.60
CA ARG A 185 47.17 19.77 -0.56
C ARG A 185 47.40 21.25 -0.87
N ARG A 186 46.41 22.11 -0.64
CA ARG A 186 46.55 23.57 -0.87
C ARG A 186 47.42 24.26 0.19
N ALA A 187 47.40 23.78 1.43
CA ALA A 187 48.23 24.31 2.52
C ALA A 187 49.74 24.01 2.36
N ARG A 188 50.12 22.97 1.60
CA ARG A 188 51.53 22.63 1.34
C ARG A 188 52.19 23.39 0.18
N ARG A 189 51.42 24.18 -0.58
CA ARG A 189 51.92 24.93 -1.75
C ARG A 189 52.22 26.40 -1.45
N ILE A 190 52.00 26.83 -0.21
CA ILE A 190 52.30 28.18 0.28
C ILE A 190 53.36 28.02 1.38
N GLY A 191 54.57 27.73 0.95
CA GLY A 191 55.79 27.58 1.74
C GLY A 191 56.97 27.72 0.82
#